data_AF-A0A399WJF6-F1
#
_entry.id   AF-A0A399WJF6-F1
#
_cell.length_a   1.000
_cell.length_b   1.000
_cell.length_c   1.000
_cell.angle_alpha   90.00
_cell.angle_beta   90.00
_cell.angle_gamma   90.00
#
_symmetry.space_group_name_H-M   'P 1'
#
loop_
_entity.id
_entity.type
_entity.pdbx_description
1 polymer ?
#
loop_
_entity_poly.entity_id
_entity_poly.type
_entity_poly.pdbx_seq_one_letter_code
_entity_poly.pdbx_strand_id
1 'polypeptide(L)'
;DHPVGYLNVYMDSQIFKSCQADGIRTLLTGHDGDTTVTYGYQEFEQLAKRLRLVRMLREARAMNANIPSRAHTLKRLAWHQGVKPAIPTALVAAWRTARFWKKSVVNTSTISHPLHLSSVNPAFRTREYLVQRMETLWEENYPRNLSPAEHHWNSLTTGLFSNMHEQVEKLSAAFGVEPRHPFFDRRLIEFCVSLPPGQRIYKGWTRSIFRFAMEGILPPEVQWRTDKANLGAHIKLNLLKYGRDDIETAINEDSWKIAKYLDIEQLRAAYKEFTSDANRKDSEALLLLTSMYLIKWLDHSGFADKAQTAASAGVGLSA
;
A
#
# COMPACT_ATOMS: atom_id res chain seq x y z
N ASP A 1 -16.14 -12.60 12.63
CA ASP A 1 -15.24 -11.47 12.94
C ASP A 1 -13.90 -11.62 12.26
N HIS A 2 -13.44 -10.57 11.58
CA HIS A 2 -12.07 -10.45 11.05
C HIS A 2 -11.53 -9.07 11.47
N PRO A 3 -10.22 -8.93 11.71
CA PRO A 3 -9.65 -7.64 12.06
C PRO A 3 -9.83 -6.67 10.88
N VAL A 4 -10.23 -5.43 11.18
CA VAL A 4 -10.35 -4.37 10.18
C VAL A 4 -8.94 -3.87 9.84
N GLY A 5 -8.48 -4.15 8.63
CA GLY A 5 -7.17 -3.74 8.12
C GLY A 5 -7.13 -2.31 7.58
N TYR A 6 -8.21 -1.56 7.81
CA TYR A 6 -8.45 -0.23 7.25
C TYR A 6 -8.09 0.86 8.27
N LEU A 7 -6.90 1.46 8.15
CA LEU A 7 -6.37 2.44 9.13
C LEU A 7 -7.28 3.68 9.32
N ASN A 8 -8.01 4.08 8.29
CA ASN A 8 -8.86 5.26 8.29
C ASN A 8 -10.33 4.94 8.63
N VAL A 9 -10.63 3.73 9.09
CA VAL A 9 -11.99 3.27 9.42
C VAL A 9 -12.74 4.23 10.35
N TYR A 10 -12.03 4.86 11.27
CA TYR A 10 -12.62 5.81 12.22
C TYR A 10 -13.19 7.05 11.52
N MET A 11 -12.55 7.55 10.46
CA MET A 11 -13.05 8.70 9.71
C MET A 11 -14.31 8.33 8.95
N ASP A 12 -14.26 7.23 8.20
CA ASP A 12 -15.41 6.76 7.42
C ASP A 12 -16.60 6.45 8.33
N SER A 13 -16.36 5.86 9.50
CA SER A 13 -17.41 5.64 10.50
C SER A 13 -18.08 6.94 10.95
N GLN A 14 -17.32 8.02 11.19
CA GLN A 14 -17.92 9.31 11.55
C GLN A 14 -18.67 9.95 10.37
N ILE A 15 -18.16 9.79 9.15
CA ILE A 15 -18.83 10.26 7.94
C ILE A 15 -20.17 9.53 7.78
N PHE A 16 -20.17 8.20 7.84
CA PHE A 16 -21.40 7.40 7.71
C PHE A 16 -22.39 7.66 8.82
N LYS A 17 -21.92 7.84 10.06
CA LYS A 17 -22.79 8.26 11.18
C LYS A 17 -23.46 9.61 10.92
N SER A 18 -22.72 10.56 10.34
CA SER A 18 -23.27 11.87 9.97
C SER A 18 -24.29 11.74 8.84
N CYS A 19 -23.97 10.95 7.79
CA CYS A 19 -24.91 10.64 6.72
C CYS A 19 -26.21 10.03 7.24
N GLN A 20 -26.14 9.08 8.18
CA GLN A 20 -27.30 8.48 8.81
C GLN A 20 -28.15 9.53 9.55
N ALA A 21 -27.50 10.40 10.35
CA ALA A 21 -28.19 11.47 11.08
C ALA A 21 -28.91 12.45 10.13
N ASP A 22 -28.34 12.68 8.95
CA ASP A 22 -28.89 13.57 7.92
C ASP A 22 -29.86 12.85 6.95
N GLY A 23 -30.12 11.55 7.13
CA GLY A 23 -30.99 10.76 6.25
C GLY A 23 -30.40 10.49 4.84
N ILE A 24 -29.10 10.68 4.66
CA ILE A 24 -28.38 10.40 3.41
C ILE A 24 -28.19 8.90 3.27
N ARG A 25 -28.82 8.31 2.25
CA ARG A 25 -28.73 6.87 1.94
C ARG A 25 -27.61 6.50 0.98
N THR A 26 -27.13 7.44 0.17
CA THR A 26 -26.10 7.17 -0.84
C THR A 26 -24.99 8.21 -0.74
N LEU A 27 -23.75 7.75 -0.63
CA LEU A 27 -22.57 8.60 -0.55
C LEU A 27 -21.65 8.35 -1.75
N LEU A 28 -21.42 9.37 -2.58
CA LEU A 28 -20.40 9.27 -3.63
C LEU A 28 -19.02 9.46 -3.02
N THR A 29 -18.09 8.54 -3.30
CA THR A 29 -16.71 8.64 -2.83
C THR A 29 -15.72 8.65 -3.99
N GLY A 30 -14.54 9.23 -3.75
CA GLY A 30 -13.43 9.23 -4.71
C GLY A 30 -12.53 7.99 -4.60
N HIS A 31 -13.03 6.88 -4.05
CA HIS A 31 -12.23 5.68 -3.82
C HIS A 31 -11.61 5.19 -5.14
N ASP A 32 -10.32 4.87 -5.08
CA ASP A 32 -9.48 4.35 -6.16
C ASP A 32 -9.38 5.15 -7.47
N GLY A 33 -9.66 6.46 -7.43
CA GLY A 33 -9.36 7.33 -8.59
C GLY A 33 -7.87 7.35 -8.95
N ASP A 34 -6.99 7.05 -7.99
CA ASP A 34 -5.54 7.00 -8.18
C ASP A 34 -5.09 5.80 -9.03
N THR A 35 -5.61 4.60 -8.78
CA THR A 35 -5.24 3.42 -9.56
C THR A 35 -5.94 3.45 -10.91
N THR A 36 -7.24 3.79 -10.93
CA THR A 36 -8.03 3.89 -12.17
C THR A 36 -7.44 4.86 -13.18
N VAL A 37 -7.08 6.08 -12.76
CA VAL A 37 -6.48 7.07 -13.69
C VAL A 37 -4.99 6.82 -13.90
N THR A 38 -4.33 6.26 -12.89
CA THR A 38 -2.88 6.00 -12.76
C THR A 38 -1.97 7.23 -12.91
N TYR A 39 -0.83 7.20 -12.23
CA TYR A 39 0.18 8.26 -12.31
C TYR A 39 0.98 8.23 -13.62
N GLY A 40 1.04 7.06 -14.28
CA GLY A 40 1.67 6.91 -15.59
C GLY A 40 3.20 6.82 -15.59
N TYR A 41 3.88 6.57 -14.46
CA TYR A 41 5.36 6.51 -14.42
C TYR A 41 5.98 5.48 -15.39
N GLN A 42 5.24 4.42 -15.74
CA GLN A 42 5.62 3.42 -16.73
C GLN A 42 5.84 4.03 -18.14
N GLU A 43 5.33 5.23 -18.40
CA GLU A 43 5.57 5.94 -19.66
C GLU A 43 7.05 6.29 -19.87
N PHE A 44 7.83 6.49 -18.81
CA PHE A 44 9.28 6.73 -18.94
C PHE A 44 10.00 5.53 -19.56
N GLU A 45 9.66 4.31 -19.13
CA GLU A 45 10.19 3.07 -19.71
C GLU A 45 9.78 2.93 -21.18
N GLN A 46 8.53 3.25 -21.52
CA GLN A 46 8.03 3.19 -22.90
C GLN A 46 8.72 4.21 -23.81
N LEU A 47 8.96 5.42 -23.32
CA LEU A 47 9.72 6.43 -24.05
C LEU A 47 11.17 5.97 -24.29
N ALA A 48 11.79 5.32 -23.31
CA ALA A 48 13.12 4.75 -23.46
C ALA A 48 13.14 3.59 -24.49
N LYS A 49 12.21 2.62 -24.38
CA LYS A 49 12.08 1.49 -25.33
C LYS A 49 11.84 1.95 -26.77
N ARG A 50 11.13 3.08 -26.96
CA ARG A 50 10.85 3.68 -28.28
C ARG A 50 11.92 4.69 -28.74
N LEU A 51 13.04 4.79 -28.02
CA LEU A 51 14.15 5.73 -28.30
C LEU A 51 13.72 7.22 -28.32
N ARG A 52 12.60 7.57 -27.66
CA ARG A 52 12.09 8.95 -27.56
C ARG A 52 12.74 9.71 -26.39
N LEU A 53 14.07 9.69 -26.34
CA LEU A 53 14.85 10.19 -25.20
C LEU A 53 14.68 11.70 -24.97
N VAL A 54 14.55 12.51 -26.03
CA VAL A 54 14.32 13.96 -25.92
C VAL A 54 13.00 14.24 -25.21
N ARG A 55 11.92 13.52 -25.58
CA ARG A 55 10.62 13.65 -24.91
C ARG A 55 10.71 13.19 -23.46
N MET A 56 11.36 12.06 -23.21
CA MET A 56 11.57 11.54 -21.84
C MET A 56 12.24 12.56 -20.93
N LEU A 57 13.35 13.18 -21.38
CA LEU A 57 14.07 14.20 -20.61
C LEU A 57 13.25 15.48 -20.43
N ARG A 58 12.46 15.86 -21.44
CA ARG A 58 11.55 17.01 -21.36
C ARG A 58 10.46 16.79 -20.31
N GLU A 59 9.78 15.64 -20.34
CA GLU A 59 8.75 15.31 -19.36
C GLU A 59 9.33 15.17 -17.94
N ALA A 60 10.52 14.57 -17.80
CA ALA A 60 11.19 14.47 -16.50
C ALA A 60 11.56 15.84 -15.92
N ARG A 61 12.07 16.76 -16.74
CA ARG A 61 12.36 18.14 -16.30
C ARG A 61 11.08 18.90 -15.93
N ALA A 62 10.04 18.80 -16.77
CA ALA A 62 8.75 19.43 -16.50
C ALA A 62 8.10 18.87 -15.23
N MET A 63 8.20 17.56 -14.99
CA MET A 63 7.65 16.93 -13.79
C MET A 63 8.38 17.37 -12.52
N ASN A 64 9.70 17.51 -12.57
CA ASN A 64 10.45 18.06 -11.45
C ASN A 64 10.05 19.51 -11.14
N ALA A 65 9.78 20.32 -12.18
CA ALA A 65 9.36 21.70 -12.02
C ALA A 65 7.92 21.81 -11.46
N ASN A 66 6.99 21.03 -12.00
CA ASN A 66 5.57 21.11 -11.66
C ASN A 66 5.23 20.35 -10.38
N ILE A 67 5.93 19.27 -10.09
CA ILE A 67 5.69 18.39 -8.94
C ILE A 67 7.03 18.12 -8.22
N PRO A 68 7.61 19.10 -7.51
CA PRO A 68 8.90 18.92 -6.87
C PRO A 68 8.87 17.80 -5.83
N SER A 69 9.70 16.78 -6.02
CA SER A 69 9.82 15.65 -5.11
C SER A 69 11.18 14.97 -5.25
N ARG A 70 11.68 14.38 -4.15
CA ARG A 70 12.87 13.52 -4.18
C ARG A 70 12.73 12.35 -5.18
N ALA A 71 11.48 11.93 -5.46
CA ALA A 71 11.19 10.91 -6.44
C ALA A 71 11.29 11.40 -7.90
N HIS A 72 11.11 12.71 -8.15
CA HIS A 72 11.00 13.30 -9.49
C HIS A 72 12.31 13.93 -9.99
N THR A 73 13.43 13.57 -9.40
CA THR A 73 14.75 13.97 -9.92
C THR A 73 14.96 13.39 -11.32
N LEU A 74 15.67 14.12 -12.18
CA LEU A 74 15.97 13.68 -13.54
C LEU A 74 16.65 12.30 -13.55
N LYS A 75 17.57 12.06 -12.61
CA LYS A 75 18.21 10.75 -12.42
C LYS A 75 17.18 9.66 -12.13
N ARG A 76 16.24 9.86 -11.20
CA ARG A 76 15.24 8.83 -10.87
C ARG A 76 14.28 8.59 -12.04
N LEU A 77 13.75 9.64 -12.65
CA LEU A 77 12.78 9.48 -13.74
C LEU A 77 13.45 8.91 -15.01
N ALA A 78 14.52 9.52 -15.49
CA ALA A 78 15.15 9.11 -16.75
C ALA A 78 15.92 7.78 -16.60
N TRP A 79 16.68 7.58 -15.52
CA TRP A 79 17.47 6.36 -15.35
C TRP A 79 16.66 5.24 -14.70
N HIS A 80 16.09 5.46 -13.50
CA HIS A 80 15.48 4.38 -12.73
C HIS A 80 14.10 3.96 -13.23
N GLN A 81 13.29 4.91 -13.74
CA GLN A 81 11.96 4.62 -14.32
C GLN A 81 11.99 4.49 -15.84
N GLY A 82 13.02 5.02 -16.52
CA GLY A 82 13.14 4.98 -17.97
C GLY A 82 14.12 3.92 -18.48
N VAL A 83 15.40 4.26 -18.50
CA VAL A 83 16.45 3.48 -19.17
C VAL A 83 16.68 2.13 -18.49
N LYS A 84 16.85 2.09 -17.17
CA LYS A 84 17.18 0.85 -16.43
C LYS A 84 16.16 -0.28 -16.66
N PRO A 85 14.84 -0.08 -16.52
CA PRO A 85 13.86 -1.14 -16.77
C PRO A 85 13.74 -1.51 -18.25
N ALA A 86 14.10 -0.60 -19.17
CA ALA A 86 14.13 -0.89 -20.60
C ALA A 86 15.30 -1.79 -21.03
N ILE A 87 16.32 -2.01 -20.18
CA ILE A 87 17.45 -2.90 -20.50
C ILE A 87 17.00 -4.36 -20.37
N PRO A 88 17.14 -5.19 -21.43
CA PRO A 88 16.89 -6.62 -21.38
C PRO A 88 17.60 -7.32 -20.20
N THR A 89 16.88 -8.18 -19.50
CA THR A 89 17.41 -8.93 -18.34
C THR A 89 18.63 -9.77 -18.70
N ALA A 90 18.69 -10.30 -19.92
CA ALA A 90 19.85 -11.03 -20.45
C ALA A 90 21.13 -10.20 -20.47
N LEU A 91 21.05 -8.91 -20.86
CA LEU A 91 22.19 -7.99 -20.86
C LEU A 91 22.64 -7.65 -19.43
N VAL A 92 21.68 -7.45 -18.52
CA VAL A 92 21.99 -7.23 -17.10
C VAL A 92 22.65 -8.46 -16.47
N ALA A 93 22.17 -9.67 -16.81
CA ALA A 93 22.75 -10.92 -16.32
C ALA A 93 24.17 -11.12 -16.85
N ALA A 94 24.40 -10.94 -18.16
CA ALA A 94 25.71 -11.05 -18.79
C ALA A 94 26.72 -10.03 -18.24
N TRP A 95 26.27 -8.80 -17.97
CA TRP A 95 27.13 -7.79 -17.36
C TRP A 95 27.46 -8.09 -15.90
N ARG A 96 26.52 -8.65 -15.13
CA ARG A 96 26.75 -9.05 -13.73
C ARG A 96 27.70 -10.23 -13.61
N THR A 97 27.61 -11.22 -14.51
CA THR A 97 28.54 -12.36 -14.55
C THR A 97 29.94 -11.90 -14.98
N ALA A 98 30.04 -10.97 -15.93
CA ALA A 98 31.32 -10.41 -16.34
C ALA A 98 32.00 -9.54 -15.27
N ARG A 99 31.25 -9.03 -14.28
CA ARG A 99 31.76 -8.04 -13.30
C ARG A 99 31.86 -8.55 -11.85
N PHE A 100 31.82 -9.86 -11.63
CA PHE A 100 31.87 -10.51 -10.30
C PHE A 100 30.96 -9.85 -9.25
N TRP A 101 29.76 -9.42 -9.66
CA TRP A 101 28.89 -8.68 -8.77
C TRP A 101 28.22 -9.65 -7.79
N LYS A 102 28.60 -9.57 -6.50
CA LYS A 102 28.01 -10.36 -5.41
C LYS A 102 26.49 -10.30 -5.50
N LYS A 103 25.85 -11.48 -5.45
CA LYS A 103 24.40 -11.65 -5.40
C LYS A 103 23.87 -10.72 -4.30
N SER A 104 23.05 -9.74 -4.70
CA SER A 104 22.39 -8.84 -3.75
C SER A 104 21.47 -9.69 -2.89
N VAL A 105 21.91 -10.04 -1.70
CA VAL A 105 21.06 -10.58 -0.66
C VAL A 105 20.07 -9.46 -0.33
N VAL A 106 18.79 -9.69 -0.61
CA VAL A 106 17.72 -8.83 -0.12
C VAL A 106 17.92 -8.76 1.39
N ASN A 107 18.15 -7.57 1.94
CA ASN A 107 18.47 -7.41 3.35
C ASN A 107 17.22 -7.76 4.17
N THR A 108 17.11 -9.03 4.59
CA THR A 108 15.97 -9.59 5.32
C THR A 108 15.85 -9.07 6.75
N SER A 109 16.81 -8.26 7.21
CA SER A 109 16.84 -7.71 8.57
C SER A 109 16.05 -6.42 8.75
N THR A 110 15.75 -5.67 7.68
CA THR A 110 15.21 -4.31 7.78
C THR A 110 13.74 -4.26 7.40
N ILE A 111 12.88 -3.77 8.31
CA ILE A 111 11.43 -3.59 8.06
C ILE A 111 11.24 -2.56 6.94
N SER A 112 11.09 -3.06 5.72
CA SER A 112 10.93 -2.20 4.54
C SER A 112 9.47 -1.78 4.31
N HIS A 113 8.52 -2.50 4.93
CA HIS A 113 7.08 -2.35 4.77
C HIS A 113 6.35 -2.70 6.07
N PRO A 114 5.11 -2.21 6.29
CA PRO A 114 4.41 -2.27 7.59
C PRO A 114 4.13 -3.67 8.13
N LEU A 115 4.10 -4.70 7.28
CA LEU A 115 4.13 -6.12 7.65
C LEU A 115 5.27 -6.79 6.88
N HIS A 116 6.50 -6.44 7.23
CA HIS A 116 7.67 -7.04 6.62
C HIS A 116 7.75 -8.53 7.04
N LEU A 117 8.17 -9.41 6.14
CA LEU A 117 8.34 -10.84 6.45
C LEU A 117 9.26 -11.10 7.66
N SER A 118 10.12 -10.15 8.02
CA SER A 118 10.97 -10.23 9.21
C SER A 118 10.25 -9.97 10.52
N SER A 119 9.05 -9.39 10.54
CA SER A 119 8.26 -9.19 11.75
C SER A 119 7.27 -10.33 12.02
N VAL A 120 7.13 -11.27 11.07
CA VAL A 120 6.33 -12.48 11.23
C VAL A 120 7.17 -13.55 11.91
N ASN A 121 6.58 -14.28 12.86
CA ASN A 121 7.26 -15.38 13.55
C ASN A 121 7.89 -16.35 12.52
N PRO A 122 9.20 -16.66 12.61
CA PRO A 122 9.88 -17.50 11.63
C PRO A 122 9.29 -18.91 11.45
N ALA A 123 8.80 -19.53 12.53
CA ALA A 123 8.20 -20.85 12.49
C ALA A 123 6.85 -20.81 11.75
N PHE A 124 6.03 -19.81 12.03
CA PHE A 124 4.76 -19.58 11.32
C PHE A 124 4.99 -19.27 9.84
N ARG A 125 5.94 -18.38 9.55
CA ARG A 125 6.32 -18.02 8.18
C ARG A 125 6.73 -19.23 7.35
N THR A 126 7.46 -20.16 7.96
CA THR A 126 7.94 -21.39 7.31
C THR A 126 6.81 -22.40 7.13
N ARG A 127 6.02 -22.64 8.18
CA ARG A 127 4.88 -23.58 8.18
C ARG A 127 3.84 -23.22 7.11
N GLU A 128 3.53 -21.94 6.98
CA GLU A 128 2.48 -21.45 6.07
C GLU A 128 3.03 -21.05 4.68
N TYR A 129 4.30 -21.34 4.41
CA TYR A 129 4.99 -21.03 3.14
C TYR A 129 4.79 -19.57 2.69
N LEU A 130 4.81 -18.62 3.64
CA LEU A 130 4.37 -17.25 3.36
C LEU A 130 5.25 -16.56 2.32
N VAL A 131 6.56 -16.83 2.33
CA VAL A 131 7.49 -16.25 1.36
C VAL A 131 7.14 -16.72 -0.04
N GLN A 132 6.95 -18.03 -0.23
CA GLN A 132 6.60 -18.62 -1.51
C GLN A 132 5.24 -18.10 -2.00
N ARG A 133 4.23 -18.05 -1.12
CA ARG A 133 2.90 -17.51 -1.46
C ARG A 133 2.98 -16.06 -1.91
N MET A 134 3.77 -15.23 -1.24
CA MET A 134 3.97 -13.83 -1.63
C MET A 134 4.70 -13.72 -2.97
N GLU A 135 5.71 -14.54 -3.22
CA GLU A 135 6.43 -14.58 -4.49
C GLU A 135 5.51 -15.01 -5.63
N THR A 136 4.73 -16.09 -5.45
CA THR A 136 3.73 -16.55 -6.43
C THR A 136 2.70 -15.46 -6.74
N LEU A 137 2.10 -14.84 -5.72
CA LEU A 137 1.15 -13.74 -5.91
C LEU A 137 1.80 -12.55 -6.62
N TRP A 138 3.06 -12.23 -6.30
CA TRP A 138 3.77 -11.15 -6.97
C TRP A 138 3.98 -11.46 -8.45
N GLU A 139 4.37 -12.68 -8.80
CA GLU A 139 4.57 -13.12 -10.18
C GLU A 139 3.27 -13.15 -10.99
N GLU A 140 2.17 -13.59 -10.38
CA GLU A 140 0.83 -13.61 -10.99
C GLU A 140 0.31 -12.19 -11.26
N ASN A 141 0.44 -11.28 -10.28
CA ASN A 141 -0.08 -9.92 -10.40
C ASN A 141 0.86 -8.99 -11.21
N TYR A 142 2.17 -9.22 -11.16
CA TYR A 142 3.17 -8.36 -11.81
C TYR A 142 4.14 -9.15 -12.69
N PRO A 143 3.63 -9.88 -13.71
CA PRO A 143 4.50 -10.64 -14.60
C PRO A 143 5.44 -9.71 -15.35
N ARG A 144 6.62 -10.25 -15.68
CA ARG A 144 7.63 -9.50 -16.42
C ARG A 144 7.18 -9.33 -17.87
N ASN A 145 7.50 -8.17 -18.45
CA ASN A 145 7.24 -7.83 -19.87
C ASN A 145 5.78 -7.55 -20.25
N LEU A 146 4.95 -7.07 -19.32
CA LEU A 146 3.63 -6.56 -19.67
C LEU A 146 3.68 -5.25 -20.46
N SER A 147 2.70 -5.05 -21.32
CA SER A 147 2.36 -3.73 -21.83
C SER A 147 1.85 -2.82 -20.71
N PRO A 148 1.91 -1.49 -20.87
CA PRO A 148 1.38 -0.57 -19.86
C PRO A 148 -0.11 -0.80 -19.55
N ALA A 149 -0.89 -1.21 -20.56
CA ALA A 149 -2.32 -1.48 -20.41
C ALA A 149 -2.54 -2.76 -19.57
N GLU A 150 -1.80 -3.84 -19.84
CA GLU A 150 -1.89 -5.07 -19.04
C GLU A 150 -1.40 -4.85 -17.60
N HIS A 151 -0.33 -4.08 -17.41
CA HIS A 151 0.14 -3.75 -16.06
C HIS A 151 -0.91 -2.93 -15.28
N HIS A 152 -1.56 -1.99 -15.95
CA HIS A 152 -2.65 -1.21 -15.37
C HIS A 152 -3.86 -2.08 -15.05
N TRP A 153 -4.26 -2.95 -15.98
CA TRP A 153 -5.34 -3.93 -15.77
C TRP A 153 -5.06 -4.82 -14.57
N ASN A 154 -3.87 -5.44 -14.50
CA ASN A 154 -3.50 -6.29 -13.38
C ASN A 154 -3.52 -5.55 -12.04
N SER A 155 -3.12 -4.27 -12.02
CA SER A 155 -3.19 -3.47 -10.79
C SER A 155 -4.62 -3.29 -10.30
N LEU A 156 -5.61 -3.21 -11.22
CA LEU A 156 -7.04 -3.05 -10.94
C LEU A 156 -7.74 -4.37 -10.58
N THR A 157 -7.20 -5.51 -11.01
CA THR A 157 -7.83 -6.83 -10.80
C THR A 157 -7.22 -7.64 -9.65
N THR A 158 -6.37 -7.02 -8.82
CA THR A 158 -5.86 -7.68 -7.62
C THR A 158 -6.97 -7.88 -6.58
N GLY A 159 -6.82 -8.87 -5.69
CA GLY A 159 -7.75 -9.08 -4.57
C GLY A 159 -7.81 -7.94 -3.54
N LEU A 160 -6.97 -6.91 -3.68
CA LEU A 160 -6.94 -5.75 -2.79
C LEU A 160 -8.27 -5.00 -2.79
N PHE A 161 -8.84 -4.75 -3.97
CA PHE A 161 -10.07 -3.95 -4.09
C PHE A 161 -11.30 -4.69 -3.60
N SER A 162 -11.38 -6.01 -3.83
CA SER A 162 -12.43 -6.84 -3.23
C SER A 162 -12.38 -6.75 -1.71
N ASN A 163 -11.20 -6.91 -1.11
CA ASN A 163 -11.03 -6.81 0.34
C ASN A 163 -11.32 -5.39 0.89
N MET A 164 -10.97 -4.34 0.15
CA MET A 164 -11.30 -2.97 0.56
C MET A 164 -12.81 -2.71 0.52
N HIS A 165 -13.48 -3.07 -0.59
CA HIS A 165 -14.92 -2.89 -0.73
C HIS A 165 -15.68 -3.69 0.32
N GLU A 166 -15.34 -4.95 0.56
CA GLU A 166 -15.98 -5.74 1.61
C GLU A 166 -15.90 -5.09 3.00
N GLN A 167 -14.77 -4.46 3.33
CA GLN A 167 -14.61 -3.77 4.62
C GLN A 167 -15.45 -2.48 4.69
N VAL A 168 -15.45 -1.68 3.63
CA VAL A 168 -16.22 -0.42 3.55
C VAL A 168 -17.73 -0.70 3.55
N GLU A 169 -18.18 -1.71 2.81
CA GLU A 169 -19.58 -2.14 2.76
C GLU A 169 -20.06 -2.63 4.12
N LYS A 170 -19.28 -3.49 4.81
CA LYS A 170 -19.63 -3.94 6.17
C LYS A 170 -19.77 -2.77 7.15
N LEU A 171 -18.89 -1.77 7.05
CA LEU A 171 -18.94 -0.59 7.90
C LEU A 171 -20.15 0.31 7.57
N SER A 172 -20.34 0.64 6.30
CA SER A 172 -21.39 1.57 5.86
C SER A 172 -22.80 1.00 6.04
N ALA A 173 -22.97 -0.32 5.86
CA ALA A 173 -24.22 -1.02 6.13
C ALA A 173 -24.70 -0.87 7.57
N ALA A 174 -23.79 -0.80 8.55
CA ALA A 174 -24.15 -0.56 9.96
C ALA A 174 -24.82 0.82 10.18
N PHE A 175 -24.65 1.75 9.25
CA PHE A 175 -25.25 3.08 9.27
C PHE A 175 -26.38 3.24 8.24
N GLY A 176 -26.70 2.20 7.45
CA GLY A 176 -27.70 2.28 6.39
C GLY A 176 -27.30 3.20 5.22
N VAL A 177 -25.99 3.34 4.98
CA VAL A 177 -25.43 4.17 3.90
C VAL A 177 -24.85 3.26 2.82
N GLU A 178 -25.14 3.54 1.56
CA GLU A 178 -24.58 2.86 0.39
C GLU A 178 -23.50 3.74 -0.25
N PRO A 179 -22.21 3.44 -0.05
CA PRO A 179 -21.14 4.14 -0.74
C PRO A 179 -21.12 3.73 -2.21
N ARG A 180 -20.96 4.71 -3.11
CA ARG A 180 -20.77 4.47 -4.54
C ARG A 180 -19.47 5.09 -5.00
N HIS A 181 -18.75 4.36 -5.84
CA HIS A 181 -17.40 4.72 -6.27
C HIS A 181 -17.38 4.96 -7.78
N PRO A 182 -17.60 6.21 -8.27
CA PRO A 182 -17.67 6.49 -9.70
C PRO A 182 -16.40 6.11 -10.48
N PHE A 183 -15.24 6.07 -9.80
CA PHE A 183 -13.99 5.63 -10.41
C PHE A 183 -13.96 4.13 -10.74
N PHE A 184 -14.81 3.32 -10.11
CA PHE A 184 -15.01 1.91 -10.47
C PHE A 184 -16.07 1.69 -11.55
N ASP A 185 -16.58 2.74 -12.19
CA ASP A 185 -17.43 2.54 -13.38
C ASP A 185 -16.62 1.80 -14.45
N ARG A 186 -17.16 0.66 -14.90
CA ARG A 186 -16.51 -0.20 -15.89
C ARG A 186 -16.07 0.56 -17.14
N ARG A 187 -16.88 1.51 -17.62
CA ARG A 187 -16.57 2.27 -18.85
C ARG A 187 -15.40 3.21 -18.61
N LEU A 188 -15.31 3.80 -17.42
CA LEU A 188 -14.17 4.65 -17.06
C LEU A 188 -12.89 3.83 -16.93
N ILE A 189 -12.95 2.66 -16.28
CA ILE A 189 -11.81 1.74 -16.20
C ILE A 189 -11.35 1.33 -17.60
N GLU A 190 -12.25 0.84 -18.45
CA GLU A 190 -11.94 0.43 -19.83
C GLU A 190 -11.31 1.59 -20.62
N PHE A 191 -11.86 2.80 -20.52
CA PHE A 191 -11.28 4.01 -21.09
C PHE A 191 -9.86 4.25 -20.58
N CYS A 192 -9.67 4.30 -19.25
CA CYS A 192 -8.39 4.59 -18.63
C CYS A 192 -7.32 3.52 -18.91
N VAL A 193 -7.70 2.24 -19.04
CA VAL A 193 -6.80 1.15 -19.46
C VAL A 193 -6.40 1.32 -20.93
N SER A 194 -7.35 1.65 -21.80
CA SER A 194 -7.12 1.82 -23.25
C SER A 194 -6.27 3.04 -23.62
N LEU A 195 -6.03 3.97 -22.68
CA LEU A 195 -5.33 5.21 -22.97
C LEU A 195 -3.95 4.98 -23.61
N PRO A 196 -3.66 5.63 -24.75
CA PRO A 196 -2.36 5.53 -25.38
C PRO A 196 -1.27 6.12 -24.48
N PRO A 197 -0.01 5.66 -24.61
CA PRO A 197 1.10 6.23 -23.87
C PRO A 197 1.26 7.74 -24.14
N GLY A 198 1.45 8.51 -23.07
CA GLY A 198 1.60 9.97 -23.12
C GLY A 198 0.33 10.75 -22.80
N GLN A 199 -0.75 10.06 -22.39
CA GLN A 199 -1.98 10.70 -21.90
C GLN A 199 -2.00 10.80 -20.37
N ARG A 200 -1.23 9.94 -19.68
CA ARG A 200 -1.16 9.93 -18.20
C ARG A 200 -0.09 10.88 -17.68
N ILE A 201 0.99 11.06 -18.46
CA ILE A 201 1.99 12.12 -18.26
C ILE A 201 2.03 13.04 -19.48
N TYR A 202 1.74 14.31 -19.24
CA TYR A 202 1.84 15.35 -20.26
C TYR A 202 2.27 16.67 -19.62
N LYS A 203 3.27 17.33 -20.24
CA LYS A 203 3.87 18.58 -19.73
C LYS A 203 4.30 18.44 -18.25
N GLY A 204 4.84 17.29 -17.88
CA GLY A 204 5.31 17.01 -16.52
C GLY A 204 4.21 16.74 -15.48
N TRP A 205 2.94 16.76 -15.85
CA TRP A 205 1.85 16.48 -14.92
C TRP A 205 1.50 15.00 -14.90
N THR A 206 1.43 14.40 -13.71
CA THR A 206 0.83 13.08 -13.52
C THR A 206 -0.69 13.17 -13.54
N ARG A 207 -1.37 12.08 -13.94
CA ARG A 207 -2.83 12.04 -14.15
C ARG A 207 -3.27 13.17 -15.09
N SER A 208 -2.44 13.50 -16.09
CA SER A 208 -2.63 14.71 -16.90
C SER A 208 -4.01 14.74 -17.56
N ILE A 209 -4.44 13.63 -18.17
CA ILE A 209 -5.77 13.56 -18.80
C ILE A 209 -6.90 13.98 -17.85
N PHE A 210 -6.83 13.54 -16.58
CA PHE A 210 -7.83 13.90 -15.58
C PHE A 210 -7.73 15.37 -15.19
N ARG A 211 -6.52 15.89 -14.97
CA ARG A 211 -6.32 17.31 -14.65
C ARG A 211 -6.84 18.22 -15.76
N PHE A 212 -6.51 17.94 -17.02
CA PHE A 212 -6.98 18.73 -18.15
C PHE A 212 -8.49 18.57 -18.38
N ALA A 213 -9.06 17.37 -18.19
CA ALA A 213 -10.50 17.16 -18.30
C ALA A 213 -11.31 17.96 -17.26
N MET A 214 -10.71 18.30 -16.12
CA MET A 214 -11.35 19.08 -15.05
C MET A 214 -11.17 20.60 -15.20
N GLU A 215 -10.53 21.07 -16.28
CA GLU A 215 -10.38 22.50 -16.56
C GLU A 215 -11.76 23.18 -16.69
N GLY A 216 -11.97 24.27 -15.94
CA GLY A 216 -13.26 24.96 -15.88
C GLY A 216 -14.33 24.27 -15.02
N ILE A 217 -14.05 23.06 -14.49
CA ILE A 217 -14.95 22.33 -13.58
C ILE A 217 -14.46 22.47 -12.12
N LEU A 218 -13.17 22.24 -11.88
CA LEU A 218 -12.56 22.37 -10.55
C LEU A 218 -11.87 23.72 -10.38
N PRO A 219 -11.85 24.28 -9.15
CA PRO A 219 -10.98 25.41 -8.84
C PRO A 219 -9.51 25.09 -9.19
N PRO A 220 -8.74 26.02 -9.79
CA PRO A 220 -7.36 25.77 -10.21
C PRO A 220 -6.46 25.22 -9.10
N GLU A 221 -6.65 25.69 -7.86
CA GLU A 221 -5.92 25.25 -6.68
C GLU A 221 -6.18 23.77 -6.32
N VAL A 222 -7.36 23.24 -6.65
CA VAL A 222 -7.69 21.81 -6.48
C VAL A 222 -7.20 21.01 -7.69
N GLN A 223 -7.47 21.52 -8.89
CA GLN A 223 -7.11 20.88 -10.16
C GLN A 223 -5.60 20.61 -10.28
N TRP A 224 -4.76 21.56 -9.85
CA TRP A 224 -3.30 21.51 -9.98
C TRP A 224 -2.58 21.12 -8.70
N ARG A 225 -3.33 20.77 -7.65
CA ARG A 225 -2.76 20.34 -6.37
C ARG A 225 -1.80 19.16 -6.54
N THR A 226 -0.64 19.26 -5.91
CA THR A 226 0.45 18.27 -6.01
C THR A 226 0.66 17.46 -4.73
N ASP A 227 0.22 17.99 -3.60
CA ASP A 227 0.31 17.33 -2.32
C ASP A 227 -0.85 16.34 -2.10
N LYS A 228 -0.80 15.61 -0.98
CA LYS A 228 -1.88 14.79 -0.46
C LYS A 228 -1.99 15.05 1.03
N ALA A 229 -3.19 14.89 1.57
CA ALA A 229 -3.36 14.84 3.01
C ALA A 229 -2.52 13.68 3.58
N ASN A 230 -1.82 13.94 4.68
CA ASN A 230 -1.03 12.94 5.38
C ASN A 230 -1.51 12.84 6.82
N LEU A 231 -2.20 11.74 7.14
CA LEU A 231 -2.73 11.46 8.48
C LEU A 231 -1.71 10.75 9.38
N GLY A 232 -0.55 10.36 8.84
CA GLY A 232 0.45 9.54 9.53
C GLY A 232 1.01 10.22 10.77
N ALA A 233 1.27 11.53 10.75
CA ALA A 233 1.77 12.24 11.92
C ALA A 233 0.79 12.15 13.10
N HIS A 234 -0.50 12.37 12.86
CA HIS A 234 -1.54 12.28 13.89
C HIS A 234 -1.68 10.86 14.44
N ILE A 235 -1.67 9.85 13.55
CA ILE A 235 -1.76 8.44 13.94
C ILE A 235 -0.58 8.07 14.85
N LYS A 236 0.65 8.45 14.49
CA LYS A 236 1.86 8.14 15.27
C LYS A 236 1.85 8.79 16.65
N LEU A 237 1.49 10.07 16.72
CA LEU A 237 1.41 10.78 17.99
C LEU A 237 0.31 10.21 18.90
N ASN A 238 -0.85 9.89 18.34
CA ASN A 238 -1.94 9.29 19.09
C ASN A 238 -1.62 7.87 19.55
N LEU A 239 -0.89 7.09 18.73
CA LEU A 239 -0.42 5.76 19.12
C LEU A 239 0.47 5.82 20.36
N LEU A 240 1.38 6.80 20.45
CA LEU A 240 2.20 7.01 21.64
C LEU A 240 1.42 7.59 22.83
N LYS A 241 0.45 8.46 22.57
CA LYS A 241 -0.28 9.16 23.63
C LYS A 241 -1.33 8.26 24.29
N TYR A 242 -2.03 7.45 23.50
CA TYR A 242 -3.18 6.67 23.95
C TYR A 242 -2.95 5.16 23.89
N GLY A 243 -2.04 4.70 23.02
CA GLY A 243 -1.77 3.27 22.82
C GLY A 243 -0.51 2.76 23.51
N ARG A 244 0.22 3.59 24.25
CA ARG A 244 1.50 3.21 24.88
C ARG A 244 1.32 2.03 25.82
N ASP A 245 0.46 2.17 26.81
CA ASP A 245 0.27 1.16 27.86
C ASP A 245 -0.22 -0.15 27.25
N ASP A 246 -1.17 -0.07 26.31
CA ASP A 246 -1.66 -1.19 25.53
C ASP A 246 -0.54 -1.92 24.76
N ILE A 247 0.38 -1.17 24.12
CA ILE A 247 1.53 -1.75 23.40
C ILE A 247 2.49 -2.41 24.39
N GLU A 248 2.81 -1.75 25.50
CA GLU A 248 3.76 -2.25 26.49
C GLU A 248 3.24 -3.53 27.16
N THR A 249 1.96 -3.58 27.54
CA THR A 249 1.32 -4.81 28.02
C THR A 249 1.39 -5.90 26.97
N ALA A 250 1.04 -5.60 25.71
CA ALA A 250 1.03 -6.57 24.63
C ALA A 250 2.39 -7.18 24.29
N ILE A 251 3.48 -6.40 24.29
CA ILE A 251 4.82 -6.90 23.92
C ILE A 251 5.55 -7.54 25.10
N ASN A 252 5.09 -7.31 26.34
CA ASN A 252 5.71 -7.84 27.55
C ASN A 252 4.85 -8.96 28.15
N GLU A 253 3.75 -8.58 28.80
CA GLU A 253 2.89 -9.47 29.60
C GLU A 253 2.08 -10.42 28.70
N ASP A 254 1.44 -9.87 27.68
CA ASP A 254 0.50 -10.57 26.80
C ASP A 254 1.14 -11.08 25.50
N SER A 255 2.47 -11.03 25.42
CA SER A 255 3.21 -11.37 24.20
C SER A 255 2.94 -12.79 23.70
N TRP A 256 2.59 -13.71 24.59
CA TRP A 256 2.22 -15.07 24.27
C TRP A 256 1.01 -15.17 23.32
N LYS A 257 0.04 -14.24 23.39
CA LYS A 257 -1.17 -14.23 22.54
C LYS A 257 -0.83 -14.06 21.06
N ILE A 258 0.23 -13.31 20.77
CA ILE A 258 0.67 -12.99 19.41
C ILE A 258 1.97 -13.66 19.00
N ALA A 259 2.71 -14.28 19.93
CA ALA A 259 4.00 -14.91 19.67
C ALA A 259 3.93 -16.00 18.59
N LYS A 260 2.76 -16.63 18.39
CA LYS A 260 2.53 -17.57 17.29
C LYS A 260 2.64 -16.91 15.92
N TYR A 261 2.22 -15.65 15.80
CA TYR A 261 2.08 -14.95 14.52
C TYR A 261 3.23 -13.96 14.27
N LEU A 262 3.69 -13.28 15.32
CA LEU A 262 4.65 -12.18 15.23
C LEU A 262 5.97 -12.52 15.94
N ASP A 263 7.05 -11.96 15.43
CA ASP A 263 8.36 -11.98 16.08
C ASP A 263 8.38 -10.90 17.19
N ILE A 264 8.31 -11.35 18.45
CA ILE A 264 8.19 -10.46 19.61
C ILE A 264 9.43 -9.60 19.82
N GLU A 265 10.63 -10.14 19.55
CA GLU A 265 11.87 -9.38 19.71
C GLU A 265 11.96 -8.26 18.68
N GLN A 266 11.55 -8.55 17.44
CA GLN A 266 11.43 -7.53 16.39
C GLN A 266 10.38 -6.47 16.73
N LEU A 267 9.29 -6.86 17.39
CA LEU A 267 8.24 -5.93 17.82
C LEU A 267 8.73 -5.01 18.96
N ARG A 268 9.46 -5.56 19.93
CA ARG A 268 10.13 -4.80 21.01
C ARG A 268 11.17 -3.83 20.45
N ALA A 269 11.98 -4.29 19.49
CA ALA A 269 12.96 -3.43 18.80
C ALA A 269 12.27 -2.30 18.04
N ALA A 270 11.19 -2.59 17.30
CA ALA A 270 10.40 -1.60 16.60
C ALA A 270 9.79 -0.56 17.57
N TYR A 271 9.28 -1.00 18.73
CA TYR A 271 8.78 -0.10 19.77
C TYR A 271 9.86 0.85 20.31
N LYS A 272 11.05 0.32 20.61
CA LYS A 272 12.20 1.14 21.06
C LYS A 272 12.63 2.17 20.02
N GLU A 273 12.73 1.77 18.75
CA GLU A 273 13.06 2.67 17.65
C GLU A 273 11.98 3.74 17.45
N PHE A 274 10.70 3.34 17.48
CA PHE A 274 9.57 4.25 17.31
C PHE A 274 9.48 5.30 18.43
N THR A 275 9.71 4.89 19.69
CA THR A 275 9.70 5.83 20.83
C THR A 275 10.89 6.79 20.83
N SER A 276 12.01 6.44 20.18
CA SER A 276 13.18 7.32 20.06
C SER A 276 12.98 8.50 19.10
N ASP A 277 12.25 8.31 18.00
CA ASP A 277 11.89 9.37 17.03
C ASP A 277 10.62 9.00 16.24
N ALA A 278 9.46 9.17 16.88
CA ALA A 278 8.18 8.81 16.30
C ALA A 278 7.87 9.54 14.98
N ASN A 279 8.47 10.70 14.74
CA ASN A 279 8.21 11.47 13.53
C ASN A 279 8.87 10.87 12.30
N ARG A 280 9.93 10.06 12.43
CA ARG A 280 10.68 9.51 11.30
C ARG A 280 10.53 8.00 11.09
N LYS A 281 9.79 7.31 11.95
CA LYS A 281 9.71 5.85 12.03
C LYS A 281 8.35 5.31 11.58
N ASP A 282 8.03 5.54 10.31
CA ASP A 282 6.73 5.17 9.74
C ASP A 282 6.51 3.65 9.67
N SER A 283 7.55 2.89 9.32
CA SER A 283 7.48 1.43 9.21
C SER A 283 7.21 0.78 10.57
N GLU A 284 7.93 1.22 11.60
CA GLU A 284 7.78 0.73 12.96
C GLU A 284 6.41 1.11 13.53
N ALA A 285 5.95 2.35 13.30
CA ALA A 285 4.62 2.78 13.72
C ALA A 285 3.50 1.93 13.12
N LEU A 286 3.58 1.65 11.82
CA LEU A 286 2.58 0.82 11.16
C LEU A 286 2.64 -0.65 11.60
N LEU A 287 3.84 -1.18 11.85
CA LEU A 287 3.98 -2.52 12.42
C LEU A 287 3.32 -2.60 13.81
N LEU A 288 3.58 -1.64 14.68
CA LEU A 288 2.96 -1.58 16.00
C LEU A 288 1.44 -1.44 15.89
N LEU A 289 0.96 -0.55 15.04
CA LEU A 289 -0.48 -0.33 14.84
C LEU A 289 -1.21 -1.58 14.33
N THR A 290 -0.65 -2.23 13.30
CA THR A 290 -1.23 -3.47 12.76
C THR A 290 -1.16 -4.63 13.76
N SER A 291 -0.10 -4.69 14.57
CA SER A 291 0.00 -5.65 15.67
C SER A 291 -1.08 -5.39 16.73
N MET A 292 -1.33 -4.13 17.09
CA MET A 292 -2.39 -3.76 18.02
C MET A 292 -3.78 -4.14 17.53
N TYR A 293 -4.06 -4.03 16.22
CA TYR A 293 -5.33 -4.50 15.66
C TYR A 293 -5.50 -6.01 15.82
N LEU A 294 -4.43 -6.78 15.61
CA LEU A 294 -4.46 -8.23 15.84
C LEU A 294 -4.71 -8.57 17.31
N ILE A 295 -4.01 -7.90 18.23
CA ILE A 295 -4.14 -8.11 19.69
C ILE A 295 -5.57 -7.83 20.14
N LYS A 296 -6.09 -6.63 19.84
CA LYS A 296 -7.45 -6.24 20.24
C LYS A 296 -8.51 -7.15 19.62
N TRP A 297 -8.29 -7.65 18.40
CA TRP A 297 -9.17 -8.63 17.78
C TRP A 297 -9.13 -9.99 18.49
N LEU A 298 -7.94 -10.50 18.84
CA LEU A 298 -7.78 -11.76 19.57
C LEU A 298 -8.41 -11.71 20.97
N ASP A 299 -8.27 -10.57 21.66
CA ASP A 299 -8.90 -10.32 22.96
C ASP A 299 -10.43 -10.29 22.83
N HIS A 300 -10.95 -9.58 21.82
CA HIS A 300 -12.39 -9.48 21.61
C HIS A 300 -13.03 -10.82 21.19
N SER A 301 -12.34 -11.62 20.38
CA SER A 301 -12.86 -12.88 19.87
C SER A 301 -12.70 -14.06 20.83
N GLY A 302 -11.84 -13.93 21.85
CA GLY A 302 -11.47 -15.01 22.77
C GLY A 302 -10.72 -16.17 22.10
N PHE A 303 -10.12 -15.97 20.92
CA PHE A 303 -9.42 -17.03 20.18
C PHE A 303 -8.12 -17.45 20.87
N ALA A 304 -7.38 -16.50 21.45
CA ALA A 304 -6.11 -16.77 22.12
C ALA A 304 -6.32 -17.67 23.36
N ASP A 305 -7.32 -17.38 24.18
CA ASP A 305 -7.60 -18.12 25.42
C ASP A 305 -8.07 -19.55 25.15
N LYS A 306 -8.87 -19.74 24.11
CA LYS A 306 -9.31 -21.08 23.67
C LYS A 306 -8.12 -21.93 23.21
N ALA A 307 -7.21 -21.33 22.44
CA ALA A 307 -6.02 -22.03 21.96
C ALA A 307 -5.07 -22.40 23.12
N GLN A 308 -4.91 -21.52 24.10
CA GLN A 308 -4.09 -21.77 25.29
C GLN A 308 -4.69 -22.89 26.15
N THR A 309 -6.01 -22.87 26.36
CA THR A 309 -6.72 -23.89 27.14
C THR A 309 -6.65 -25.26 26.47
N ALA A 310 -6.77 -25.32 25.14
CA ALA A 310 -6.60 -26.56 24.38
C ALA A 310 -5.17 -27.11 24.46
N ALA A 311 -4.17 -26.23 24.37
CA ALA A 311 -2.76 -26.59 24.52
C ALA A 311 -2.43 -27.13 25.93
N SER A 312 -2.99 -26.51 26.98
CA SER A 312 -2.82 -26.98 28.37
C SER A 312 -3.59 -28.26 28.69
N ALA A 313 -4.70 -28.51 27.99
CA ALA A 313 -5.50 -29.73 28.13
C ALA A 313 -4.95 -30.93 27.32
N GLY A 314 -3.87 -30.76 26.54
CA GLY A 314 -3.31 -31.82 25.69
C GLY A 314 -4.22 -32.23 24.52
N VAL A 315 -5.28 -31.47 24.25
CA VAL A 315 -6.21 -31.73 23.15
C VAL A 315 -5.77 -30.89 21.97
N GLY A 316 -5.06 -31.51 21.03
CA GLY A 316 -4.72 -30.87 19.76
C GLY A 316 -5.99 -30.44 19.04
N LEU A 317 -6.22 -29.14 18.89
CA LEU A 317 -7.27 -28.61 18.03
C LEU A 317 -6.93 -29.00 16.58
N SER A 318 -7.59 -30.04 16.07
CA SER A 318 -7.60 -30.37 14.66
C SER A 318 -8.54 -29.43 13.92
N ALA A 319 -7.99 -28.82 12.86
CA ALA A 319 -8.58 -27.94 11.84
C ALA A 319 -8.93 -26.51 12.28
#